data_AF-A0A7K2NMT0-F1
#
_entry.id   AF-A0A7K2NMT0-F1
#
_cell.length_a   1.000
_cell.length_b   1.000
_cell.length_c   1.000
_cell.angle_alpha   90.00
_cell.angle_beta   90.00
_cell.angle_gamma   90.00
#
_symmetry.space_group_name_H-M   'P 1'
#
loop_
_entity.id
_entity.type
_entity.pdbx_description
1 polymer ?
#
loop_
_entity_poly.entity_id
_entity_poly.type
_entity_poly.pdbx_seq_one_letter_code
_entity_poly.pdbx_strand_id
1 'polypeptide(L)'
;GFLADHHGTVLTSHEAVDGLTRLVLSTAGGRRRVVAAADVVPLPALGLALVRTEGLGAAPLPLSTRDRVEAGTYVRIAAGGW
;
A
#
# COMPACT_ATOMS: atom_id res chain seq x y z
N GLY A 1 1.12 -1.09 -3.71
CA GLY A 1 1.16 -0.45 -2.37
C GLY A 1 2.49 -0.69 -1.69
N PHE A 2 2.61 -0.24 -0.44
CA PHE A 2 3.78 -0.47 0.42
C PHE A 2 3.33 -0.60 1.88
N LEU A 3 4.19 -1.17 2.74
CA LEU A 3 3.90 -1.28 4.16
C LEU A 3 4.01 0.09 4.85
N ALA A 4 2.95 0.50 5.52
CA ALA A 4 2.85 1.75 6.27
C ALA A 4 3.36 1.60 7.72
N ASP A 5 3.31 0.39 8.28
CA ASP A 5 3.73 0.13 9.66
C ASP A 5 4.28 -1.30 9.83
N HIS A 6 4.85 -1.55 11.01
CA HIS A 6 5.35 -2.88 11.40
C HIS A 6 4.23 -3.85 11.80
N HIS A 7 3.00 -3.37 11.92
CA HIS A 7 1.87 -4.22 12.28
C HIS A 7 1.32 -4.95 11.06
N GLY A 8 1.64 -4.53 9.84
CA GLY A 8 1.18 -5.20 8.62
C GLY A 8 0.11 -4.43 7.84
N THR A 9 0.06 -3.11 8.00
CA THR A 9 -0.81 -2.26 7.19
C THR A 9 -0.15 -1.95 5.85
N VAL A 10 -0.80 -2.33 4.75
CA VAL A 10 -0.40 -1.92 3.39
C VAL A 10 -1.24 -0.74 2.95
N LEU A 11 -0.59 0.35 2.56
CA LEU A 11 -1.25 1.49 1.90
C LEU A 11 -1.23 1.29 0.39
N THR A 12 -2.38 1.47 -0.25
CA THR A 12 -2.55 1.37 -1.71
C THR A 12 -3.64 2.33 -2.21
N SER A 13 -3.82 2.42 -3.52
CA SER A 13 -4.93 3.18 -4.11
C SER A 13 -6.27 2.47 -3.91
N HIS A 14 -7.35 3.26 -3.79
CA HIS A 14 -8.71 2.75 -3.77
C HIS A 14 -9.04 1.96 -5.04
N GLU A 15 -8.67 2.49 -6.21
CA GLU A 15 -8.88 1.85 -7.52
C GLU A 15 -8.25 0.45 -7.63
N ALA A 16 -7.19 0.16 -6.87
CA ALA A 16 -6.55 -1.15 -6.89
C ALA A 16 -7.33 -2.22 -6.11
N VAL A 17 -8.31 -1.81 -5.30
CA VAL A 17 -9.08 -2.71 -4.42
C VAL A 17 -10.58 -2.68 -4.69
N ASP A 18 -11.07 -1.65 -5.38
CA ASP A 18 -12.50 -1.43 -5.60
C ASP A 18 -13.15 -2.61 -6.34
N GLY A 19 -14.33 -3.01 -5.89
CA GLY A 19 -15.08 -4.15 -6.42
C GLY A 19 -14.44 -5.54 -6.22
N LEU A 20 -13.25 -5.65 -5.62
CA LEU A 20 -12.59 -6.95 -5.43
C LEU A 20 -13.10 -7.67 -4.18
N THR A 21 -13.50 -8.93 -4.35
CA THR A 21 -13.87 -9.82 -3.24
C THR A 21 -12.66 -10.48 -2.56
N ARG A 22 -11.52 -10.48 -3.25
CA ARG A 22 -10.25 -11.07 -2.81
C ARG A 22 -9.09 -10.38 -3.51
N LEU A 23 -7.99 -10.18 -2.79
CA LEU A 23 -6.76 -9.59 -3.31
C LEU A 23 -5.59 -10.54 -3.15
N VAL A 24 -4.61 -10.44 -4.06
CA VAL A 24 -3.32 -11.13 -3.94
C VAL A 24 -2.23 -10.07 -3.82
N LEU A 25 -1.61 -10.01 -2.65
CA LEU A 25 -0.43 -9.19 -2.42
C LEU A 25 0.80 -9.98 -2.84
N SER A 26 1.68 -9.35 -3.62
CA SER A 26 2.96 -9.92 -4.06
C SER A 26 4.09 -8.98 -3.69
N THR A 27 5.20 -9.52 -3.17
CA THR A 27 6.40 -8.73 -2.86
C THR A 27 7.48 -8.95 -3.91
N ALA A 28 8.43 -8.02 -4.02
CA ALA A 28 9.61 -8.18 -4.88
C ALA A 28 10.42 -9.45 -4.58
N GLY A 29 10.38 -9.94 -3.33
CA GLY A 29 10.96 -11.22 -2.92
C GLY A 29 10.15 -12.46 -3.30
N GLY A 30 9.10 -12.31 -4.13
CA GLY A 30 8.28 -13.41 -4.65
C GLY A 30 7.26 -13.99 -3.66
N ARG A 31 7.15 -13.44 -2.45
CA ARG A 31 6.15 -13.90 -1.46
C ARG A 31 4.76 -13.42 -1.89
N ARG A 32 3.76 -14.27 -1.71
CA ARG A 32 2.36 -13.97 -2.01
C ARG A 32 1.45 -14.19 -0.82
N ARG A 33 0.45 -13.33 -0.65
CA ARG A 33 -0.61 -13.45 0.36
C ARG A 33 -1.96 -13.14 -0.23
N VAL A 34 -2.94 -13.97 0.10
CA VAL A 34 -4.34 -13.74 -0.23
C VAL A 34 -4.97 -12.98 0.92
N VAL A 35 -5.71 -11.93 0.60
CA VAL A 35 -6.39 -11.07 1.57
C VAL A 35 -7.87 -10.99 1.21
N ALA A 36 -8.74 -11.07 2.22
CA ALA A 36 -10.18 -10.98 2.02
C ALA A 36 -10.63 -9.51 1.97
N ALA A 37 -11.78 -9.23 1.34
CA ALA A 37 -12.35 -7.88 1.33
C ALA A 37 -12.60 -7.32 2.76
N ALA A 38 -12.85 -8.19 3.74
CA ALA A 38 -13.04 -7.80 5.14
C ALA A 38 -11.78 -7.19 5.80
N ASP A 39 -10.60 -7.46 5.23
CA ASP A 39 -9.32 -6.94 5.69
C ASP A 39 -8.95 -5.62 4.97
N VAL A 40 -9.85 -5.08 4.15
CA VAL A 40 -9.67 -3.84 3.40
C VAL A 40 -10.52 -2.74 4.01
N VAL A 41 -9.88 -1.61 4.30
CA VAL A 41 -10.56 -0.37 4.70
C VAL A 41 -10.43 0.63 3.55
N PRO A 42 -11.50 0.86 2.76
CA PRO A 42 -11.48 1.82 1.67
C PRO A 42 -11.54 3.27 2.18
N LEU A 43 -10.81 4.17 1.54
CA LEU A 43 -10.79 5.61 1.80
C LEU A 43 -11.02 6.38 0.48
N PRO A 44 -12.20 6.26 -0.14
CA PRO A 44 -12.45 6.74 -1.51
C PRO A 44 -12.28 8.26 -1.66
N ALA A 45 -12.63 9.03 -0.63
CA ALA A 45 -12.44 10.49 -0.63
C ALA A 45 -10.96 10.91 -0.74
N LEU A 46 -10.03 10.00 -0.44
CA LEU A 46 -8.59 10.20 -0.56
C LEU A 46 -8.00 9.45 -1.76
N GLY A 47 -8.79 8.65 -2.49
CA GLY A 47 -8.30 7.71 -3.50
C GLY A 47 -7.41 6.60 -2.93
N LEU A 48 -7.53 6.28 -1.64
CA LEU A 48 -6.66 5.35 -0.91
C LEU A 48 -7.43 4.15 -0.36
N ALA A 49 -6.70 3.11 0.04
CA ALA A 49 -7.18 2.00 0.84
C ALA A 49 -6.08 1.46 1.75
N LEU A 50 -6.47 0.97 2.93
CA LEU A 50 -5.62 0.23 3.85
C LEU A 50 -5.94 -1.26 3.76
N VAL A 51 -4.91 -2.10 3.64
CA VAL A 51 -5.06 -3.56 3.58
C VAL A 51 -4.29 -4.18 4.74
N ARG A 52 -4.99 -4.93 5.58
CA ARG A 52 -4.38 -5.68 6.69
C ARG A 52 -3.79 -6.99 6.18
N THR A 53 -2.53 -7.26 6.49
CA THR A 53 -1.87 -8.51 6.11
C THR A 53 -0.64 -8.79 6.97
N GLU A 54 -0.21 -10.05 7.05
CA GLU A 54 0.97 -10.44 7.82
C GLU A 54 1.94 -11.27 6.97
N GLY A 55 3.21 -11.30 7.38
CA GLY A 55 4.19 -12.19 6.78
C GLY A 55 4.61 -11.84 5.35
N LEU A 56 4.46 -10.57 4.92
CA LEU A 56 5.01 -10.08 3.65
C LEU A 56 6.56 -10.01 3.66
N GLY A 57 7.17 -9.81 4.83
CA GLY A 57 8.63 -9.80 4.98
C GLY A 57 9.34 -8.59 4.37
N ALA A 58 8.62 -7.51 4.11
CA ALA A 58 9.19 -6.21 3.74
C ALA A 58 9.21 -5.27 4.96
N ALA A 59 10.12 -4.30 4.97
CA ALA A 59 10.13 -3.24 5.97
C ALA A 59 9.12 -2.14 5.59
N PRO A 60 8.43 -1.52 6.56
CA PRO A 60 7.59 -0.37 6.28
C PRO A 60 8.41 0.84 5.83
N LEU A 61 7.78 1.70 5.03
CA LEU A 61 8.36 2.97 4.61
C LEU A 61 7.90 4.08 5.56
N PRO A 62 8.79 5.02 5.94
CA PRO A 62 8.40 6.19 6.72
C PRO A 62 7.31 7.00 6.00
N LEU A 63 6.25 7.30 6.72
CA LEU A 63 5.16 8.17 6.28
C LEU A 63 5.25 9.51 7.00
N SER A 64 5.10 10.59 6.25
CA SER A 64 5.04 11.95 6.80
C SER A 64 3.98 12.74 6.07
N THR A 65 3.28 13.58 6.79
CA THR A 65 2.36 14.56 6.21
C THR A 65 3.15 15.73 5.64
N ARG A 66 2.78 16.16 4.43
CA ARG A 66 3.36 17.34 3.79
C ARG A 66 2.29 18.03 2.97
N ASP A 67 2.10 19.31 3.22
CA ASP A 67 1.08 20.11 2.52
C ASP A 67 1.47 20.40 1.06
N ARG A 68 2.77 20.59 0.79
CA ARG A 68 3.28 20.88 -0.56
C ARG A 68 4.68 20.32 -0.80
N VAL A 69 4.91 19.83 -2.02
CA VAL A 69 6.24 19.55 -2.57
C VAL A 69 6.58 20.66 -3.56
N GLU A 70 7.68 21.36 -3.36
CA GLU A 70 8.10 22.47 -4.24
C GLU A 70 8.46 21.98 -5.64
N ALA A 71 8.12 22.77 -6.65
CA ALA A 71 8.49 22.47 -8.03
C ALA A 71 10.02 22.36 -8.17
N GLY A 72 10.49 21.35 -8.90
CA GLY A 72 11.91 21.03 -9.00
C GLY A 72 12.46 20.16 -7.86
N THR A 73 11.64 19.79 -6.87
CA THR A 73 12.06 18.78 -5.87
C THR A 73 12.31 17.44 -6.54
N TYR A 74 13.49 16.86 -6.29
CA TYR A 74 13.80 15.51 -6.75
C TYR A 74 12.92 14.48 -6.05
N VAL A 75 12.32 13.59 -6.85
CA VAL A 75 11.49 12.48 -6.37
C VAL A 75 11.98 11.17 -6.96
N ARG A 76 11.77 10.08 -6.21
CA ARG A 76 12.00 8.71 -6.69
C ARG A 76 10.68 7.97 -6.72
N ILE A 77 10.36 7.38 -7.86
CA ILE A 77 9.19 6.53 -8.05
C ILE A 77 9.66 5.09 -8.16
N ALA A 78 9.15 4.23 -7.27
CA ALA A 78 9.43 2.80 -7.30
C ALA A 78 8.57 2.10 -8.37
N ALA A 79 8.94 2.28 -9.65
CA ALA A 79 8.16 1.76 -10.79
C ALA A 79 8.04 0.22 -10.82
N GLY A 80 9.00 -0.49 -10.22
CA GLY A 80 8.98 -1.96 -10.07
C GLY A 80 8.33 -2.46 -8.77
N GLY A 81 7.71 -1.57 -7.99
CA GLY A 81 7.25 -1.86 -6.64
C GLY A 81 8.34 -1.66 -5.59
N TRP A 82 7.94 -1.87 -4.33
CA TRP A 82 8.78 -1.79 -3.14
C TRP A 82 9.14 -3.19 -2.61
#